data_AF-A0A2W4KJ32-F1
#
_entry.id   AF-A0A2W4KJ32-F1
#
_cell.length_a   1.000
_cell.length_b   1.000
_cell.length_c   1.000
_cell.angle_alpha   90.00
_cell.angle_beta   90.00
_cell.angle_gamma   90.00
#
_symmetry.space_group_name_H-M   'P 1'
#
loop_
_entity.id
_entity.type
_entity.pdbx_description
1 polymer ?
#
loop_
_entity_poly.entity_id
_entity_poly.type
_entity_poly.pdbx_seq_one_letter_code
_entity_poly.pdbx_strand_id
1 'polypeptide(L)'
;MVPAQRSGHSRRPREWLLWQRPKRFIAFLLVGEAIAITVLITATAYSPRPDLTDVVRFLILAAGATIHIQLTRRQEARRRNRGLRGVLIDLTAVWIFPAALVLPIPLIIALVALVRAQRWFSARRPAHNFLFSSISHALAASTAHLAYTALGPRDWGLLDGWQFVVEFGLIVVAALVYEAVQIVYVGSIIALNSARPTMQSSLGTKADNVLEAVTIGLGAV
;
A
#
# COMPACT_ATOMS: atom_id res chain seq x y z
N MET A 1 -18.23 -11.01 -36.69
CA MET A 1 -16.83 -10.55 -36.46
C MET A 1 -16.85 -9.53 -35.35
N VAL A 2 -16.42 -9.90 -34.14
CA VAL A 2 -16.30 -8.98 -32.99
C VAL A 2 -14.97 -8.24 -33.15
N PRO A 3 -14.94 -6.89 -33.18
CA PRO A 3 -13.68 -6.18 -33.27
C PRO A 3 -12.89 -6.40 -31.99
N ALA A 4 -11.64 -6.86 -32.14
CA ALA A 4 -10.69 -7.00 -31.05
C ALA A 4 -10.47 -5.63 -30.40
N GLN A 5 -10.99 -5.46 -29.18
CA GLN A 5 -10.62 -4.37 -28.28
C GLN A 5 -9.11 -4.45 -28.04
N ARG A 6 -8.33 -3.73 -28.84
CA ARG A 6 -6.91 -3.51 -28.59
C ARG A 6 -6.82 -2.68 -27.32
N SER A 7 -6.66 -3.35 -26.18
CA SER A 7 -6.34 -2.73 -24.89
C SER A 7 -4.93 -2.12 -24.99
N GLY A 8 -4.85 -0.93 -25.56
CA GLY A 8 -3.63 -0.14 -25.64
C GLY A 8 -3.19 0.25 -24.23
N HIS A 9 -2.19 -0.44 -23.71
CA HIS A 9 -1.53 -0.08 -22.46
C HIS A 9 -0.60 1.11 -22.72
N SER A 10 -1.17 2.26 -23.11
CA SER A 10 -0.37 3.43 -23.44
C SER A 10 0.29 4.00 -22.19
N ARG A 11 1.62 4.16 -22.26
CA ARG A 11 2.44 4.77 -21.21
C ARG A 11 2.32 6.30 -21.20
N ARG A 12 1.73 6.91 -22.24
CA ARG A 12 1.60 8.36 -22.34
C ARG A 12 0.41 8.86 -21.51
N PRO A 13 0.61 9.83 -20.59
CA PRO A 13 -0.46 10.32 -19.72
C PRO A 13 -1.70 10.78 -20.47
N ARG A 14 -1.53 11.42 -21.65
CA ARG A 14 -2.62 11.94 -22.48
C ARG A 14 -3.50 10.88 -23.14
N GLU A 15 -3.03 9.64 -23.24
CA GLU A 15 -3.74 8.55 -23.93
C GLU A 15 -4.43 7.59 -22.95
N TRP A 16 -4.47 7.93 -21.66
CA TRP A 16 -5.07 7.08 -20.64
C TRP A 16 -6.60 7.02 -20.76
N LEU A 17 -7.14 5.79 -20.64
CA LEU A 17 -8.59 5.53 -20.48
C LEU A 17 -9.23 6.30 -19.32
N LEU A 18 -8.42 6.85 -18.40
CA LEU A 18 -8.85 7.78 -17.36
C LEU A 18 -9.60 8.99 -17.94
N TRP A 19 -9.16 9.54 -19.08
CA TRP A 19 -9.78 10.72 -19.70
C TRP A 19 -11.15 10.47 -20.29
N GLN A 20 -11.56 9.20 -20.44
CA GLN A 20 -12.90 8.82 -20.89
C GLN A 20 -13.92 8.77 -19.74
N ARG A 21 -13.48 9.01 -18.49
CA ARG A 21 -14.34 9.02 -17.29
C ARG A 21 -14.98 10.41 -17.07
N PRO A 22 -16.06 10.49 -16.28
CA PRO A 22 -16.71 11.77 -15.97
C PRO A 22 -15.71 12.77 -15.36
N LYS A 23 -15.77 14.05 -15.79
CA LYS A 23 -14.82 15.09 -15.35
C LYS A 23 -14.74 15.24 -13.81
N ARG A 24 -15.86 15.04 -13.11
CA ARG A 24 -15.93 15.08 -11.64
C ARG A 24 -15.08 13.98 -10.99
N PHE A 25 -15.07 12.78 -11.56
CA PHE A 25 -14.24 11.67 -11.09
C PHE A 25 -12.75 11.98 -11.26
N ILE A 26 -12.39 12.51 -12.43
CA ILE A 26 -11.00 12.90 -12.72
C ILE A 26 -10.55 14.01 -11.77
N ALA A 27 -11.36 15.04 -11.56
CA ALA A 27 -11.05 16.14 -10.65
C ALA A 27 -10.88 15.66 -9.21
N PHE A 28 -11.80 14.85 -8.68
CA PHE A 28 -11.69 14.26 -7.35
C PHE A 28 -10.40 13.48 -7.18
N LEU A 29 -10.08 12.62 -8.15
CA LEU A 29 -8.90 11.77 -8.10
C LEU A 29 -7.61 12.61 -8.17
N LEU A 30 -7.54 13.59 -9.07
CA LEU A 30 -6.37 14.47 -9.18
C LEU A 30 -6.18 15.35 -7.93
N VAL A 31 -7.26 15.84 -7.32
CA VAL A 31 -7.19 16.60 -6.06
C VAL A 31 -6.72 15.70 -4.92
N GLY A 32 -7.26 14.48 -4.80
CA GLY A 32 -6.80 13.50 -3.82
C GLY A 32 -5.31 13.22 -3.93
N GLU A 33 -4.80 13.07 -5.16
CA GLU A 33 -3.38 12.86 -5.39
C GLU A 33 -2.52 14.08 -5.15
N ALA A 34 -3.01 15.28 -5.49
CA ALA A 34 -2.31 16.50 -5.14
C ALA A 34 -2.15 16.61 -3.62
N ILE A 35 -3.21 16.35 -2.86
CA ILE A 35 -3.18 16.34 -1.39
C ILE A 35 -2.20 15.27 -0.89
N ALA A 36 -2.29 14.03 -1.39
CA ALA A 36 -1.40 12.95 -0.99
C ALA A 36 0.07 13.29 -1.24
N ILE A 37 0.40 13.83 -2.41
CA ILE A 37 1.75 14.26 -2.76
C ILE A 37 2.21 15.39 -1.85
N THR A 38 1.37 16.39 -1.57
CA THR A 38 1.71 17.47 -0.63
C THR A 38 2.01 16.92 0.77
N VAL A 39 1.20 15.99 1.27
CA VAL A 39 1.45 15.32 2.56
C VAL A 39 2.77 14.56 2.53
N LEU A 40 3.05 13.79 1.48
CA LEU A 40 4.30 13.04 1.36
C LEU A 40 5.53 13.97 1.30
N ILE A 41 5.47 15.05 0.52
CA ILE A 41 6.57 16.02 0.40
C ILE A 41 6.82 16.70 1.74
N THR A 42 5.76 17.18 2.40
CA THR A 42 5.87 17.86 3.70
C THR A 42 6.41 16.90 4.77
N ALA A 43 5.85 15.69 4.86
CA ALA A 43 6.30 14.68 5.82
C ALA A 43 7.77 14.27 5.58
N THR A 44 8.20 14.15 4.32
CA THR A 44 9.60 13.91 3.96
C THR A 44 10.50 15.08 4.38
N ALA A 45 10.06 16.32 4.18
CA ALA A 45 10.83 17.52 4.51
C ALA A 45 11.05 17.70 6.03
N TYR A 46 10.09 17.26 6.85
CA TYR A 46 10.21 17.28 8.31
C TYR A 46 10.77 15.99 8.91
N SER A 47 11.01 14.96 8.08
CA SER A 47 11.59 13.71 8.55
C SER A 47 13.06 13.89 8.94
N PRO A 48 13.53 13.20 10.00
CA PRO A 48 14.95 13.09 10.28
C PRO A 48 15.72 12.56 9.06
N ARG A 49 16.98 12.98 8.93
CA ARG A 49 17.88 12.46 7.89
C ARG A 49 18.21 11.00 8.22
N PRO A 50 18.09 10.08 7.25
CA PRO A 50 18.43 8.68 7.49
C PRO A 50 19.87 8.50 7.94
N ASP A 51 20.07 7.70 8.98
CA ASP A 51 21.40 7.30 9.43
C ASP A 51 21.81 5.94 8.83
N LEU A 52 22.98 5.42 9.23
CA LEU A 52 23.46 4.13 8.75
C LEU A 52 22.57 2.96 9.19
N THR A 53 21.99 3.04 10.39
CA THR A 53 21.08 2.04 10.95
C THR A 53 19.82 1.93 10.11
N ASP A 54 19.23 3.07 9.76
CA ASP A 54 18.04 3.19 8.91
C ASP A 54 18.29 2.60 7.53
N VAL A 55 19.47 2.89 6.95
CA VAL A 55 19.87 2.32 5.65
C VAL A 55 20.00 0.80 5.74
N VAL A 56 20.59 0.26 6.80
CA VAL A 56 20.69 -1.20 6.99
C VAL A 56 19.31 -1.83 7.14
N ARG A 57 18.44 -1.26 7.98
CA ARG A 57 17.04 -1.71 8.14
C ARG A 57 16.30 -1.70 6.80
N PHE A 58 16.46 -0.62 6.02
CA PHE A 58 15.89 -0.51 4.69
C PHE A 58 16.41 -1.62 3.76
N LEU A 59 17.71 -1.89 3.73
CA LEU A 59 18.28 -2.94 2.89
C LEU A 59 17.77 -4.34 3.26
N ILE A 60 17.65 -4.63 4.56
CA ILE A 60 17.08 -5.89 5.05
C ILE A 60 15.64 -6.05 4.57
N LEU A 61 14.80 -5.03 4.79
CA LEU A 61 13.40 -5.03 4.36
C LEU A 61 13.27 -5.10 2.83
N ALA A 62 14.11 -4.37 2.09
CA ALA A 62 14.14 -4.38 0.64
C ALA A 62 14.55 -5.75 0.08
N ALA A 63 15.58 -6.39 0.66
CA ALA A 63 16.02 -7.71 0.26
C ALA A 63 14.95 -8.77 0.57
N GLY A 64 14.38 -8.75 1.78
CA GLY A 64 13.31 -9.65 2.18
C GLY A 64 12.07 -9.52 1.28
N ALA A 65 11.62 -8.28 1.04
CA ALA A 65 10.51 -8.00 0.14
C ALA A 65 10.79 -8.49 -1.29
N THR A 66 12.00 -8.26 -1.79
CA THR A 66 12.41 -8.70 -3.13
C THR A 66 12.39 -10.22 -3.23
N ILE A 67 13.00 -10.92 -2.28
CA ILE A 67 13.03 -12.39 -2.24
C ILE A 67 11.60 -12.94 -2.16
N HIS A 68 10.79 -12.41 -1.25
CA HIS A 68 9.40 -12.82 -1.07
C HIS A 68 8.58 -12.64 -2.36
N ILE A 69 8.71 -11.50 -3.03
CA ILE A 69 8.05 -11.23 -4.31
C ILE A 69 8.52 -12.24 -5.37
N GLN A 70 9.82 -12.50 -5.47
CA GLN A 70 10.36 -13.43 -6.47
C GLN A 70 9.88 -14.87 -6.26
N LEU A 71 9.79 -15.31 -5.00
CA LEU A 71 9.29 -16.62 -4.63
C LEU A 71 7.79 -16.78 -4.91
N THR A 72 6.99 -15.75 -4.61
CA THR A 72 5.54 -15.78 -4.79
C THR A 72 5.09 -15.54 -6.23
N ARG A 73 5.90 -14.86 -7.06
CA ARG A 73 5.60 -14.58 -8.48
C ARG A 73 5.15 -15.80 -9.28
N ARG A 74 5.83 -16.95 -9.10
CA ARG A 74 5.50 -18.19 -9.84
C ARG A 74 4.12 -18.75 -9.42
N GLN A 75 3.78 -18.64 -8.14
CA GLN A 75 2.49 -19.08 -7.61
C GLN A 75 1.36 -18.15 -8.09
N GLU A 76 1.57 -16.84 -8.03
CA GLU A 76 0.61 -15.84 -8.52
C GLU A 76 0.36 -15.99 -10.04
N ALA A 77 1.39 -16.26 -10.83
CA ALA A 77 1.26 -16.49 -12.27
C ALA A 77 0.44 -17.75 -12.58
N ARG A 78 0.67 -18.84 -11.85
CA ARG A 78 -0.10 -20.10 -11.98
C ARG A 78 -1.56 -19.93 -11.57
N ARG A 79 -1.85 -19.20 -10.48
CA ARG A 79 -3.24 -18.90 -10.05
C ARG A 79 -3.98 -18.04 -11.07
N ARG A 80 -3.32 -17.00 -11.61
CA ARG A 80 -3.89 -16.14 -12.67
C ARG A 80 -4.25 -16.93 -13.93
N ASN A 81 -3.39 -17.86 -14.35
CA ASN A 81 -3.65 -18.70 -15.53
C ASN A 81 -4.84 -19.67 -15.33
N ARG A 82 -5.19 -19.99 -14.08
CA ARG A 82 -6.35 -20.83 -13.73
C ARG A 82 -7.67 -20.05 -13.56
N GLY A 83 -7.68 -18.75 -13.87
CA GLY A 83 -8.90 -17.92 -13.81
C GLY A 83 -9.38 -17.60 -12.39
N LEU A 84 -8.66 -18.01 -11.34
CA LEU A 84 -8.98 -17.70 -9.95
C LEU A 84 -8.67 -16.22 -9.68
N ARG A 85 -9.71 -15.37 -9.76
CA ARG A 85 -9.69 -13.95 -9.37
C ARG A 85 -10.19 -13.76 -7.92
N GLY A 86 -9.75 -14.62 -7.01
CA GLY A 86 -10.03 -14.48 -5.58
C GLY A 86 -9.19 -13.35 -4.98
N VAL A 87 -9.77 -12.65 -4.00
CA VAL A 87 -9.24 -11.47 -3.28
C VAL A 87 -7.73 -11.58 -3.09
N LEU A 88 -7.01 -10.67 -3.74
CA LEU A 88 -5.57 -10.60 -3.61
C LEU A 88 -5.31 -9.87 -2.30
N ILE A 89 -5.15 -10.62 -1.21
CA ILE A 89 -4.58 -10.09 0.04
C ILE A 89 -3.32 -9.33 -0.35
N ASP A 90 -3.18 -8.11 0.18
CA ASP A 90 -2.02 -7.29 -0.14
C ASP A 90 -0.78 -7.88 0.52
N LEU A 91 -0.19 -8.86 -0.17
CA LEU A 91 1.06 -9.53 0.20
C LEU A 91 2.25 -8.55 0.25
N THR A 92 2.06 -7.26 -0.06
CA THR A 92 3.08 -6.23 0.13
C THR A 92 2.97 -5.51 1.47
N ALA A 93 1.80 -5.51 2.11
CA ALA A 93 1.60 -4.89 3.41
C ALA A 93 2.54 -5.49 4.46
N VAL A 94 2.84 -6.79 4.39
CA VAL A 94 3.78 -7.49 5.29
C VAL A 94 5.21 -6.91 5.28
N TRP A 95 5.59 -6.17 4.23
CA TRP A 95 6.88 -5.48 4.16
C TRP A 95 6.76 -3.97 4.35
N ILE A 96 5.67 -3.38 3.86
CA ILE A 96 5.42 -1.93 3.92
C ILE A 96 5.05 -1.49 5.33
N PHE A 97 4.25 -2.28 6.05
CA PHE A 97 3.81 -1.94 7.40
C PHE A 97 4.97 -1.97 8.41
N PRO A 98 5.82 -3.01 8.50
CA PRO A 98 6.99 -2.96 9.37
C PRO A 98 7.93 -1.80 9.03
N ALA A 99 8.07 -1.47 7.75
CA ALA A 99 8.84 -0.30 7.33
C ALA A 99 8.28 1.01 7.90
N ALA A 100 6.95 1.14 7.99
CA ALA A 100 6.30 2.28 8.62
C ALA A 100 6.63 2.42 10.11
N LEU A 101 6.97 1.33 10.80
CA LEU A 101 7.33 1.37 12.22
C LEU A 101 8.80 1.74 12.45
N VAL A 102 9.70 1.28 11.57
CA VAL A 102 11.15 1.31 11.85
C VAL A 102 11.98 2.24 10.96
N LEU A 103 11.44 2.72 9.84
CA LEU A 103 12.16 3.56 8.89
C LEU A 103 11.68 5.02 8.92
N PRO A 104 12.56 5.99 8.63
CA PRO A 104 12.14 7.34 8.33
C PRO A 104 11.38 7.40 7.00
N ILE A 105 10.49 8.40 6.87
CA ILE A 105 9.56 8.56 5.75
C ILE A 105 10.22 8.47 4.35
N PRO A 106 11.39 9.09 4.07
CA PRO A 106 12.03 8.96 2.77
C PRO A 106 12.32 7.49 2.38
N LEU A 107 12.74 6.67 3.35
CA LEU A 107 13.05 5.25 3.12
C LEU A 107 11.78 4.39 3.04
N ILE A 108 10.72 4.75 3.76
CA ILE A 108 9.39 4.13 3.58
C ILE A 108 8.93 4.32 2.12
N ILE A 109 8.98 5.56 1.61
CA ILE A 109 8.57 5.89 0.24
C ILE A 109 9.45 5.13 -0.77
N ALA A 110 10.76 5.08 -0.54
CA ALA A 110 11.69 4.33 -1.39
C ALA A 110 11.36 2.82 -1.42
N LEU A 111 11.02 2.22 -0.27
CA LEU A 111 10.67 0.81 -0.18
C LEU A 111 9.36 0.52 -0.92
N VAL A 112 8.34 1.36 -0.72
CA VAL A 112 7.07 1.27 -1.46
C VAL A 112 7.35 1.37 -2.96
N ALA A 113 8.13 2.36 -3.40
CA ALA A 113 8.49 2.51 -4.81
C ALA A 113 9.20 1.27 -5.37
N LEU A 114 10.15 0.68 -4.63
CA LEU A 114 10.86 -0.54 -5.02
C LEU A 114 9.90 -1.73 -5.17
N VAL A 115 9.11 -2.02 -4.14
CA VAL A 115 8.15 -3.13 -4.12
C VAL A 115 7.14 -3.01 -5.25
N ARG A 116 6.65 -1.78 -5.47
CA ARG A 116 5.69 -1.47 -6.53
C ARG A 116 6.34 -1.60 -7.90
N ALA A 117 7.55 -1.09 -8.11
CA ALA A 117 8.28 -1.22 -9.37
C ALA A 117 8.54 -2.69 -9.74
N GLN A 118 8.88 -3.52 -8.76
CA GLN A 118 9.04 -4.96 -8.97
C GLN A 118 7.74 -5.64 -9.39
N ARG A 119 6.61 -5.25 -8.80
CA ARG A 119 5.28 -5.75 -9.20
C ARG A 119 4.82 -5.20 -10.55
N TRP A 120 5.21 -3.98 -10.91
CA TRP A 120 4.88 -3.36 -12.20
C TRP A 120 5.33 -4.23 -13.38
N PHE A 121 6.56 -4.75 -13.34
CA PHE A 121 7.05 -5.66 -14.38
C PHE A 121 6.22 -6.94 -14.51
N SER A 122 5.51 -7.35 -13.45
CA SER A 122 4.68 -8.56 -13.42
C SER A 122 3.20 -8.30 -13.72
N ALA A 123 2.74 -7.05 -13.64
CA ALA A 123 1.35 -6.66 -13.76
C ALA A 123 1.12 -5.93 -15.10
N ARG A 124 0.44 -6.60 -16.04
CA ARG A 124 -0.07 -5.99 -17.29
C ARG A 124 -1.27 -5.08 -17.00
N ARG A 125 -1.11 -4.09 -16.12
CA ARG A 125 -2.16 -3.14 -15.70
C ARG A 125 -1.89 -1.76 -16.32
N PRO A 126 -2.92 -0.92 -16.53
CA PRO A 126 -2.74 0.46 -17.00
C PRO A 126 -1.87 1.28 -16.05
N ALA A 127 -0.98 2.12 -16.60
CA ALA A 127 0.01 2.89 -15.84
C ALA A 127 -0.58 3.83 -14.77
N HIS A 128 -1.75 4.41 -15.04
CA HIS A 128 -2.43 5.29 -14.10
C HIS A 128 -2.86 4.57 -12.82
N ASN A 129 -3.49 3.40 -12.93
CA ASN A 129 -3.92 2.62 -11.77
C ASN A 129 -2.73 2.22 -10.89
N PHE A 130 -1.58 1.98 -11.51
CA PHE A 130 -0.36 1.69 -10.78
C PHE A 130 0.16 2.90 -10.01
N LEU A 131 0.24 4.06 -10.66
CA LEU A 131 0.72 5.29 -10.04
C LEU A 131 -0.15 5.68 -8.84
N PHE A 132 -1.47 5.75 -9.03
CA PHE A 132 -2.42 6.12 -7.99
C PHE A 132 -2.39 5.15 -6.80
N SER A 133 -2.38 3.85 -7.09
CA SER A 133 -2.26 2.84 -6.03
C SER A 133 -0.91 2.92 -5.32
N SER A 134 0.19 3.23 -6.00
CA SER A 134 1.50 3.39 -5.34
C SER A 134 1.52 4.61 -4.41
N ILE A 135 0.92 5.73 -4.81
CA ILE A 135 0.79 6.93 -3.97
C ILE A 135 -0.08 6.62 -2.74
N SER A 136 -1.19 5.90 -2.92
CA SER A 136 -2.04 5.44 -1.80
C SER A 136 -1.24 4.63 -0.76
N HIS A 137 -0.41 3.69 -1.20
CA HIS A 137 0.39 2.86 -0.27
C HIS A 137 1.44 3.69 0.46
N ALA A 138 2.09 4.62 -0.25
CA ALA A 138 3.05 5.53 0.36
C ALA A 138 2.37 6.45 1.38
N LEU A 139 1.18 6.97 1.06
CA LEU A 139 0.39 7.80 1.98
C LEU A 139 -0.04 7.02 3.21
N ALA A 140 -0.58 5.81 3.05
CA ALA A 140 -1.00 4.96 4.15
C ALA A 140 0.16 4.64 5.09
N ALA A 141 1.31 4.22 4.54
CA ALA A 141 2.50 3.91 5.32
C ALA A 141 3.06 5.14 6.05
N SER A 142 3.14 6.29 5.37
CA SER A 142 3.65 7.52 6.00
C SER A 142 2.69 8.05 7.08
N THR A 143 1.38 7.92 6.88
CA THR A 143 0.38 8.33 7.87
C THR A 143 0.42 7.41 9.10
N ALA A 144 0.57 6.11 8.90
CA ALA A 144 0.76 5.16 9.99
C ALA A 144 2.04 5.44 10.78
N HIS A 145 3.15 5.75 10.09
CA HIS A 145 4.40 6.17 10.73
C HIS A 145 4.22 7.45 11.57
N LEU A 146 3.57 8.47 11.02
CA LEU A 146 3.29 9.71 11.76
C LEU A 146 2.39 9.47 12.97
N ALA A 147 1.35 8.64 12.84
CA ALA A 147 0.49 8.28 13.96
C ALA A 147 1.26 7.53 15.06
N TYR A 148 2.07 6.55 14.66
CA TYR A 148 2.88 5.75 15.58
C TYR A 148 3.89 6.62 16.33
N THR A 149 4.66 7.44 15.62
CA THR A 149 5.65 8.36 16.21
C THR A 149 5.02 9.44 17.09
N ALA A 150 3.84 9.97 16.73
CA ALA A 150 3.12 10.93 17.55
C ALA A 150 2.62 10.36 18.89
N LEU A 151 2.42 9.04 18.96
CA LEU A 151 2.04 8.35 20.20
C LEU A 151 3.24 8.13 21.15
N GLY A 152 4.47 8.44 20.73
CA GLY A 152 5.67 8.34 21.55
C GLY A 152 6.12 6.89 21.79
N PRO A 153 6.49 6.14 20.75
CA PRO A 153 6.85 4.74 20.86
C PRO A 153 8.15 4.58 21.67
N ARG A 154 8.24 3.49 22.42
CA ARG A 154 9.37 3.23 23.32
C ARG A 154 10.43 2.38 22.64
N ASP A 155 11.66 2.43 23.17
CA ASP A 155 12.73 1.55 22.72
C ASP A 155 12.38 0.08 23.03
N TRP A 156 12.24 -0.71 21.97
CA TRP A 156 11.80 -2.11 22.06
C TRP A 156 12.74 -3.00 22.89
N GLY A 157 14.02 -2.64 22.97
CA GLY A 157 15.02 -3.40 23.74
C GLY A 157 14.91 -3.26 25.26
N LEU A 158 14.04 -2.39 25.76
CA LEU A 158 13.90 -2.06 27.19
C LEU A 158 12.49 -2.35 27.73
N LEU A 159 11.63 -3.01 26.94
CA LEU A 159 10.25 -3.26 27.34
C LEU A 159 10.18 -4.39 28.38
N ASP A 160 9.54 -4.11 29.51
CA ASP A 160 9.10 -5.10 30.50
C ASP A 160 7.57 -5.34 30.40
N GLY A 161 7.07 -6.41 31.02
CA GLY A 161 5.77 -7.04 30.75
C GLY A 161 4.60 -6.12 30.31
N TRP A 162 4.25 -5.10 31.11
CA TRP A 162 3.15 -4.18 30.77
C TRP A 162 3.48 -3.24 29.61
N GLN A 163 4.74 -2.81 29.49
CA GLN A 163 5.17 -1.92 28.41
C GLN A 163 5.11 -2.60 27.05
N PHE A 164 5.35 -3.92 27.00
CA PHE A 164 5.14 -4.71 25.79
C PHE A 164 3.68 -4.67 25.31
N VAL A 165 2.72 -4.79 26.23
CA VAL A 165 1.28 -4.73 25.91
C VAL A 165 0.89 -3.36 25.39
N VAL A 166 1.41 -2.29 26.01
CA VAL A 166 1.16 -0.92 25.56
C VAL A 166 1.75 -0.70 24.15
N GLU A 167 3.01 -1.10 23.93
CA GLU A 167 3.68 -0.95 22.64
C GLU A 167 2.96 -1.74 21.53
N PHE A 168 2.54 -2.97 21.82
CA PHE A 168 1.71 -3.76 20.92
C PHE A 168 0.40 -3.04 20.58
N GLY A 169 -0.25 -2.41 21.57
CA GLY A 169 -1.42 -1.56 21.34
C GLY A 169 -1.15 -0.40 20.39
N LEU A 170 -0.01 0.27 20.51
CA LEU A 170 0.40 1.36 19.60
C LEU A 170 0.60 0.85 18.16
N ILE A 171 1.23 -0.32 18.01
CA ILE A 171 1.39 -0.98 16.71
C ILE A 171 0.04 -1.32 16.09
N VAL A 172 -0.91 -1.83 16.88
CA VAL A 172 -2.29 -2.10 16.41
C VAL A 172 -2.96 -0.81 15.95
N VAL A 173 -2.82 0.30 16.70
CA VAL A 173 -3.36 1.60 16.26
C VAL A 173 -2.74 2.05 14.95
N ALA A 174 -1.43 1.91 14.79
CA ALA A 174 -0.74 2.24 13.53
C ALA A 174 -1.25 1.38 12.36
N ALA A 175 -1.48 0.09 12.59
CA ALA A 175 -2.06 -0.81 11.60
C ALA A 175 -3.48 -0.39 11.21
N LEU A 176 -4.32 -0.02 12.18
CA LEU A 176 -5.67 0.49 11.93
C LEU A 176 -5.65 1.79 11.11
N VAL A 177 -4.69 2.68 11.37
CA VAL A 177 -4.50 3.91 10.57
C VAL A 177 -4.11 3.56 9.13
N TYR A 178 -3.14 2.65 8.96
CA TYR A 178 -2.73 2.17 7.64
C TYR A 178 -3.92 1.63 6.83
N GLU A 179 -4.69 0.72 7.44
CA GLU A 179 -5.85 0.09 6.80
C GLU A 179 -6.97 1.09 6.53
N ALA A 180 -7.25 2.01 7.46
CA ALA A 180 -8.27 3.03 7.26
C ALA A 180 -7.96 3.91 6.04
N VAL A 181 -6.70 4.32 5.85
CA VAL A 181 -6.29 5.10 4.67
C VAL A 181 -6.49 4.29 3.38
N GLN A 182 -6.08 3.02 3.36
CA GLN A 182 -6.26 2.16 2.18
C GLN A 182 -7.73 1.92 1.85
N ILE A 183 -8.57 1.64 2.87
CA ILE A 183 -10.01 1.45 2.72
C ILE A 183 -10.68 2.71 2.19
N VAL A 184 -10.34 3.89 2.74
CA VAL A 184 -10.90 5.16 2.28
C VAL A 184 -10.49 5.41 0.83
N TYR A 185 -9.22 5.18 0.47
CA TYR A 185 -8.72 5.42 -0.87
C TYR A 185 -9.37 4.49 -1.90
N VAL A 186 -9.32 3.17 -1.65
CA VAL A 186 -9.90 2.15 -2.54
C VAL A 186 -11.42 2.27 -2.57
N GLY A 187 -12.06 2.47 -1.42
CA GLY A 187 -13.49 2.66 -1.28
C GLY A 187 -13.99 3.89 -2.05
N SER A 188 -13.25 5.00 -2.01
CA SER A 188 -13.59 6.20 -2.79
C SER A 188 -13.57 5.92 -4.30
N ILE A 189 -12.56 5.19 -4.78
CA ILE A 189 -12.46 4.81 -6.20
C ILE A 189 -13.62 3.89 -6.61
N ILE A 190 -13.95 2.88 -5.79
CA ILE A 190 -15.05 1.95 -6.06
C ILE A 190 -16.39 2.69 -6.03
N ALA A 191 -16.66 3.49 -5.01
CA ALA A 191 -17.90 4.25 -4.85
C ALA A 191 -18.16 5.18 -6.04
N LEU A 192 -17.11 5.85 -6.54
CA LEU A 192 -17.25 6.77 -7.67
C LEU A 192 -17.31 6.08 -9.04
N ASN A 193 -16.85 4.82 -9.15
CA ASN A 193 -16.85 4.05 -10.39
C ASN A 193 -18.07 3.10 -10.50
N SER A 194 -18.83 2.92 -9.43
CA SER A 194 -19.98 2.01 -9.37
C SER A 194 -21.28 2.80 -9.49
N ALA A 195 -22.12 2.49 -10.48
CA ALA A 195 -23.46 3.07 -10.59
C ALA A 195 -24.43 2.61 -9.46
N ARG A 196 -24.04 1.58 -8.70
CA ARG A 196 -24.74 1.06 -7.50
C ARG A 196 -23.70 0.55 -6.49
N PRO A 197 -23.30 1.34 -5.48
CA PRO A 197 -22.37 0.88 -4.46
C PRO A 197 -23.11 -0.04 -3.47
N THR A 198 -22.75 -1.32 -3.42
CA THR A 198 -23.25 -2.25 -2.40
C THR A 198 -22.14 -2.46 -1.37
N MET A 199 -22.40 -2.24 -0.07
CA MET A 199 -21.40 -2.36 1.00
C MET A 199 -20.66 -3.71 1.04
N GLN A 200 -21.26 -4.77 0.46
CA GLN A 200 -20.67 -6.10 0.33
C GLN A 200 -19.61 -6.26 -0.77
N SER A 201 -19.55 -5.36 -1.77
CA SER A 201 -18.54 -5.44 -2.85
C SER A 201 -17.24 -4.72 -2.51
N SER A 202 -17.20 -3.94 -1.42
CA SER A 202 -16.06 -3.10 -1.07
C SER A 202 -15.22 -3.62 0.10
N LEU A 203 -15.70 -4.63 0.84
CA LEU A 203 -15.11 -5.06 2.11
C LEU A 203 -14.41 -6.43 2.06
N GLY A 204 -14.36 -7.11 0.90
CA GLY A 204 -13.87 -8.49 0.84
C GLY A 204 -14.73 -9.46 1.66
N THR A 205 -14.48 -10.75 1.54
CA THR A 205 -15.16 -11.74 2.37
C THR A 205 -14.62 -11.64 3.81
N LYS A 206 -15.42 -11.86 4.86
CA LYS A 206 -14.92 -11.81 6.26
C LYS A 206 -13.68 -12.69 6.48
N ALA A 207 -13.55 -13.79 5.74
CA ALA A 207 -12.40 -14.66 5.76
C ALA A 207 -11.12 -14.00 5.22
N ASP A 208 -11.23 -13.09 4.24
CA ASP A 208 -10.09 -12.38 3.66
C ASP A 208 -9.55 -11.33 4.63
N ASN A 209 -10.43 -10.59 5.33
CA ASN A 209 -10.02 -9.60 6.32
C ASN A 209 -9.41 -10.25 7.58
N VAL A 210 -9.91 -11.43 7.97
CA VAL A 210 -9.32 -12.22 9.06
C VAL A 210 -7.96 -12.78 8.63
N LEU A 211 -7.82 -13.24 7.40
CA LEU A 211 -6.56 -13.74 6.89
C LEU A 211 -5.52 -12.62 6.74
N GLU A 212 -5.94 -11.43 6.34
CA GLU A 212 -5.11 -10.21 6.31
C GLU A 212 -4.69 -9.78 7.71
N ALA A 213 -5.61 -9.75 8.69
CA ALA A 213 -5.28 -9.49 10.09
C ALA A 213 -4.31 -10.52 10.67
N VAL A 214 -4.45 -11.81 10.32
CA VAL A 214 -3.52 -12.87 10.73
C VAL A 214 -2.15 -12.69 10.08
N THR A 215 -2.10 -12.28 8.81
CA THR A 215 -0.83 -12.06 8.10
C THR A 215 -0.10 -10.81 8.61
N ILE A 216 -0.84 -9.75 8.94
CA ILE A 216 -0.32 -8.53 9.59
C ILE A 216 0.19 -8.87 11.00
N GLY A 217 -0.58 -9.65 11.77
CA GLY A 217 -0.17 -10.12 13.10
C GLY A 217 1.08 -10.99 13.07
N LEU A 218 1.24 -11.87 12.07
CA LEU A 218 2.43 -12.71 11.91
C LEU A 218 3.67 -11.91 11.44
N GLY A 219 3.47 -10.78 10.75
CA GLY A 219 4.58 -9.88 10.39
C GLY A 219 5.02 -8.96 11.53
N ALA A 220 4.22 -8.85 12.59
CA ALA A 220 4.49 -8.03 13.77
C ALA A 220 5.18 -8.80 14.92
N VAL A 221 5.24 -10.13 14.85
CA VAL A 221 5.91 -11.04 15.80
C VAL A 221 7.20 -11.56 15.18
#